data_AF-A0A3M2SYX0-F1
#
_entry.id   AF-A0A3M2SYX0-F1
#
_cell.length_a   1.000
_cell.length_b   1.000
_cell.length_c   1.000
_cell.angle_alpha   90.00
_cell.angle_beta   90.00
_cell.angle_gamma   90.00
#
_symmetry.space_group_name_H-M   'P 1'
#
loop_
_entity.id
_entity.type
_entity.pdbx_description
1 polymer ?
#
loop_
_entity_poly.entity_id
_entity_poly.type
_entity_poly.pdbx_seq_one_letter_code
_entity_poly.pdbx_strand_id
1 'polypeptide(L)'
;MGEVTLDRAIALLSSEKQRERSDGLADLKHILQQNKWSSKLTTLSDKACYKIFDSLFRFILVEKPAYARAQRSNSKGPSGSRLSACASVIRTAVDVLLRNLRTRSVRAIVYDITDTLSVPGEGLWELLSVDYTKALAALLRYPPHVEHLGDDEWGTLIKFCLRGLGLHGDDDFQSSLRNGPRSTLDDYFDAGSGRSTPSGMRPTLAIRERHVGDQSVIEEILVCIQLLIASPNAPVQADAEKILRGLGEFVKSTSVAGSAHQAAFHSINTVVTKALFDQSTLVRASLLDLIPVIRRLWATKHTGLKDELLVTSMFCTIILGDATRREPSESLADLVEGLLDTLYSEYTKRPEKEILQLDELVFYQTNSMQLEKPIVRPRLGSVKSEHNWTVVWAIASLLQLTEEMATRSSVPRTLPEAPFKKQRFTSAVDDIFRDSFSSSGMKRVCALQLIPFLLRGQISLDSKSSLLQRLTPNIADDNASLSSWTMLAIARCHCLHTRRKNTFPEIMLAEGLGYHVPCLYFPPRVQSCLHPHEYYSPM
;
A
#
# COMPACT_ATOMS: atom_id res chain seq x y z
N MET A 1 -21.94 -1.05 -49.27
CA MET A 1 -21.83 -0.44 -47.93
C MET A 1 -20.78 0.66 -48.03
N GLY A 2 -21.15 1.92 -47.85
CA GLY A 2 -20.23 3.05 -48.03
C GLY A 2 -19.15 3.05 -46.95
N GLU A 3 -17.90 3.35 -47.32
CA GLU A 3 -16.79 3.47 -46.38
C GLU A 3 -17.18 4.44 -45.24
N VAL A 4 -17.20 3.92 -44.02
CA VAL A 4 -17.44 4.73 -42.82
C VAL A 4 -16.15 5.47 -42.51
N THR A 5 -16.12 6.78 -42.79
CA THR A 5 -14.95 7.63 -42.54
C THR A 5 -15.00 8.27 -41.15
N LEU A 6 -13.84 8.56 -40.57
CA LEU A 6 -13.72 9.18 -39.25
C LEU A 6 -14.45 10.53 -39.17
N ASP A 7 -14.30 11.39 -40.20
CA ASP A 7 -14.96 12.69 -40.24
C ASP A 7 -16.48 12.58 -40.32
N ARG A 8 -17.00 11.56 -41.02
CA ARG A 8 -18.44 11.28 -41.08
C ARG A 8 -18.98 10.86 -39.72
N ALA A 9 -18.27 9.99 -38.99
CA ALA A 9 -18.67 9.57 -37.65
C ALA A 9 -18.69 10.76 -36.66
N ILE A 10 -17.68 11.64 -36.73
CA ILE A 10 -17.62 12.87 -35.92
C ILE A 10 -18.78 13.83 -36.26
N ALA A 11 -19.11 14.00 -37.53
CA ALA A 11 -20.24 14.81 -37.96
C ALA A 11 -21.58 14.26 -37.44
N LEU A 12 -21.77 12.94 -37.49
CA LEU A 12 -22.96 12.27 -36.96
C LEU A 12 -23.09 12.43 -35.43
N LEU A 13 -21.98 12.37 -34.69
CA LEU A 13 -21.96 12.63 -33.24
C LEU A 13 -22.43 14.05 -32.87
N SER A 14 -22.21 15.01 -33.76
CA SER A 14 -22.61 16.41 -33.57
C SER A 14 -24.04 16.70 -34.02
N SER A 15 -24.79 15.70 -34.51
CA SER A 15 -26.17 15.90 -34.98
C SER A 15 -27.15 16.18 -33.84
N GLU A 16 -28.16 17.01 -34.12
CA GLU A 16 -29.29 17.23 -33.22
C GLU A 16 -30.17 15.97 -33.08
N LYS A 17 -30.15 15.08 -34.07
CA LYS A 17 -30.96 13.86 -34.06
C LYS A 17 -30.31 12.75 -33.26
N GLN A 18 -31.03 12.26 -32.25
CA GLN A 18 -30.55 11.23 -31.32
C GLN A 18 -30.14 9.91 -32.01
N ARG A 19 -30.87 9.49 -33.05
CA ARG A 19 -30.55 8.28 -33.80
C ARG A 19 -29.22 8.42 -34.56
N GLU A 20 -29.04 9.54 -35.25
CA GLU A 20 -27.79 9.86 -35.96
C GLU A 20 -26.59 9.93 -35.01
N ARG A 21 -26.76 10.51 -33.80
CA ARG A 21 -25.70 10.49 -32.77
C ARG A 21 -25.34 9.07 -32.31
N SER A 22 -26.33 8.21 -32.14
CA SER A 22 -26.11 6.83 -31.67
C SER A 22 -25.42 5.99 -32.75
N ASP A 23 -25.81 6.18 -34.02
CA ASP A 23 -25.17 5.53 -35.17
C ASP A 23 -23.71 6.02 -35.32
N GLY A 24 -23.47 7.33 -35.19
CA GLY A 24 -22.12 7.91 -35.21
C GLY A 24 -21.22 7.37 -34.09
N LEU A 25 -21.77 7.12 -32.89
CA LEU A 25 -21.04 6.52 -31.78
C LEU A 25 -20.64 5.06 -32.07
N ALA A 26 -21.55 4.28 -32.65
CA ALA A 26 -21.27 2.89 -33.04
C ALA A 26 -20.22 2.83 -34.17
N ASP A 27 -20.35 3.70 -35.16
CA ASP A 27 -19.40 3.85 -36.26
C ASP A 27 -18.00 4.22 -35.75
N LEU A 28 -17.90 5.19 -34.83
CA LEU A 28 -16.63 5.57 -34.22
C LEU A 28 -16.00 4.42 -33.44
N LYS A 29 -16.79 3.69 -32.63
CA LYS A 29 -16.30 2.52 -31.89
C LYS A 29 -15.72 1.47 -32.84
N HIS A 30 -16.45 1.18 -33.92
CA HIS A 30 -16.05 0.21 -34.92
C HIS A 30 -14.76 0.62 -35.63
N ILE A 31 -14.65 1.90 -36.05
CA ILE A 31 -13.44 2.43 -36.68
C ILE A 31 -12.23 2.28 -35.74
N LEU A 32 -12.35 2.69 -34.47
CA LEU A 32 -11.27 2.64 -33.50
C LEU A 32 -10.80 1.20 -33.22
N GLN A 33 -11.73 0.25 -33.14
CA GLN A 33 -11.40 -1.15 -32.87
C GLN A 33 -10.76 -1.84 -34.08
N GLN A 34 -11.30 -1.64 -35.29
CA GLN A 34 -10.74 -2.25 -36.49
C GLN A 34 -9.39 -1.67 -36.89
N ASN A 35 -9.16 -0.39 -36.60
CA ASN A 35 -7.94 0.32 -37.00
C ASN A 35 -6.93 0.45 -35.87
N LYS A 36 -7.05 -0.30 -34.76
CA LYS A 36 -6.22 -0.15 -33.57
C LYS A 36 -4.71 -0.09 -33.91
N TRP A 37 -4.27 -0.81 -34.94
CA TRP A 37 -2.85 -0.91 -35.35
C TRP A 37 -2.58 -0.31 -36.74
N SER A 38 -3.52 0.45 -37.31
CA SER A 38 -3.33 1.02 -38.64
C SER A 38 -2.45 2.28 -38.57
N SER A 39 -1.60 2.44 -39.58
CA SER A 39 -0.76 3.65 -39.73
C SER A 39 -1.61 4.93 -39.77
N LYS A 40 -2.84 4.85 -40.28
CA LYS A 40 -3.78 6.00 -40.37
C LYS A 40 -4.10 6.60 -39.00
N LEU A 41 -4.37 5.78 -37.98
CA LEU A 41 -4.66 6.28 -36.63
C LEU A 41 -3.39 6.73 -35.88
N THR A 42 -2.27 6.06 -36.10
CA THR A 42 -0.99 6.44 -35.46
C THR A 42 -0.40 7.75 -36.02
N THR A 43 -0.81 8.17 -37.22
CA THR A 43 -0.45 9.48 -37.79
C THR A 43 -1.39 10.63 -37.41
N LEU A 44 -2.45 10.37 -36.62
CA LEU A 44 -3.40 11.43 -36.24
C LEU A 44 -2.72 12.51 -35.40
N SER A 45 -2.93 13.77 -35.79
CA SER A 45 -2.48 14.92 -35.00
C SER A 45 -3.28 15.06 -33.70
N ASP A 46 -2.67 15.64 -32.67
CA ASP A 46 -3.34 15.96 -31.40
C ASP A 46 -4.62 16.78 -31.60
N LYS A 47 -4.63 17.69 -32.58
CA LYS A 47 -5.83 18.48 -32.94
C LYS A 47 -6.99 17.60 -33.41
N ALA A 48 -6.71 16.52 -34.13
CA ALA A 48 -7.72 15.56 -34.56
C ALA A 48 -8.19 14.69 -33.38
N CYS A 49 -7.26 14.23 -32.53
CA CYS A 49 -7.60 13.52 -31.29
C CYS A 49 -8.51 14.38 -30.39
N TYR A 50 -8.15 15.63 -30.14
CA TYR A 50 -8.94 16.58 -29.36
C TYR A 50 -10.36 16.71 -29.91
N LYS A 51 -10.54 16.82 -31.24
CA LYS A 51 -11.87 16.90 -31.86
C LYS A 51 -12.72 15.66 -31.63
N ILE A 52 -12.11 14.47 -31.66
CA ILE A 52 -12.81 13.21 -31.33
C ILE A 52 -13.33 13.28 -29.90
N PHE A 53 -12.45 13.61 -28.94
CA PHE A 53 -12.82 13.71 -27.53
C PHE A 53 -13.86 14.82 -27.26
N ASP A 54 -13.69 16.03 -27.82
CA ASP A 54 -14.66 17.12 -27.71
C ASP A 54 -16.05 16.71 -28.22
N SER A 55 -16.12 15.94 -29.30
CA SER A 55 -17.40 15.41 -29.83
C SER A 55 -18.04 14.40 -28.88
N LEU A 56 -17.24 13.55 -28.23
CA LEU A 56 -17.71 12.60 -27.22
C LEU A 56 -18.17 13.30 -25.94
N PHE A 57 -17.46 14.33 -25.49
CA PHE A 57 -17.85 15.14 -24.32
C PHE A 57 -19.18 15.85 -24.58
N ARG A 58 -19.35 16.44 -25.77
CA ARG A 58 -20.63 17.05 -26.18
C ARG A 58 -21.78 16.04 -26.21
N PHE A 59 -21.52 14.81 -26.65
CA PHE A 59 -22.54 13.75 -26.61
C PHE A 59 -23.03 13.51 -25.17
N ILE A 60 -22.12 13.42 -24.21
CA ILE A 60 -22.44 13.22 -22.79
C ILE A 60 -23.19 14.42 -22.22
N LEU A 61 -22.75 15.65 -22.54
CA LEU A 61 -23.43 16.88 -22.11
C LEU A 61 -24.88 16.95 -22.59
N VAL A 62 -25.17 16.50 -23.82
CA VAL A 62 -26.53 16.49 -24.39
C VAL A 62 -27.40 15.36 -23.81
N GLU A 63 -26.84 14.18 -23.57
CA GLU A 63 -27.60 13.04 -23.03
C GLU A 63 -27.80 13.09 -21.50
N LYS A 64 -26.91 13.78 -20.75
CA LYS A 64 -27.01 13.98 -19.29
C LYS A 64 -28.38 14.53 -18.83
N PRO A 65 -28.92 15.64 -19.37
CA PRO A 65 -30.24 16.14 -18.96
C PRO A 65 -31.40 15.24 -19.42
N ALA A 66 -31.22 14.44 -20.48
CA ALA A 66 -32.22 13.46 -20.89
C ALA A 66 -32.27 12.28 -19.91
N TYR A 67 -31.11 11.82 -19.43
CA TYR A 67 -31.02 10.80 -18.39
C TYR A 67 -31.58 11.28 -17.05
N ALA A 68 -31.21 12.49 -16.59
CA ALA A 68 -31.70 13.06 -15.34
C ALA A 68 -33.24 13.19 -15.31
N ARG A 69 -33.86 13.56 -16.43
CA ARG A 69 -35.33 13.57 -16.57
C ARG A 69 -35.94 12.18 -16.49
N ALA A 70 -35.33 11.19 -17.16
CA ALA A 70 -35.80 9.80 -17.13
C ALA A 70 -35.69 9.16 -15.74
N GLN A 71 -34.64 9.50 -14.99
CA GLN A 71 -34.42 9.02 -13.62
C GLN A 71 -35.49 9.57 -12.66
N ARG A 72 -35.83 10.86 -12.75
CA ARG A 72 -36.90 11.48 -11.94
C ARG A 72 -38.29 10.87 -12.18
N SER A 73 -38.55 10.39 -13.39
CA SER A 73 -39.82 9.74 -13.73
C SER A 73 -39.84 8.23 -13.47
N ASN A 74 -38.80 7.67 -12.81
CA ASN A 74 -38.61 6.22 -12.61
C ASN A 74 -38.71 5.38 -13.92
N SER A 75 -38.48 6.02 -15.07
CA SER A 75 -38.51 5.35 -16.36
C SER A 75 -37.10 4.86 -16.71
N LYS A 76 -36.94 3.55 -16.96
CA LYS A 76 -35.69 2.99 -17.50
C LYS A 76 -35.58 3.33 -18.99
N GLY A 77 -35.30 4.61 -19.28
CA GLY A 77 -35.12 5.09 -20.65
C GLY A 77 -33.79 4.62 -21.27
N PRO A 78 -33.70 4.57 -22.62
CA PRO A 78 -32.48 4.16 -23.34
C PRO A 78 -31.29 5.12 -23.18
N SER A 79 -31.45 6.27 -22.52
CA SER A 79 -30.37 7.24 -22.29
C SER A 79 -29.23 6.67 -21.44
N GLY A 80 -29.53 5.80 -20.48
CA GLY A 80 -28.50 5.17 -19.64
C GLY A 80 -27.57 4.25 -20.45
N SER A 81 -28.12 3.41 -21.33
CA SER A 81 -27.31 2.54 -22.18
C SER A 81 -26.49 3.32 -23.21
N ARG A 82 -27.01 4.43 -23.74
CA ARG A 82 -26.26 5.35 -24.61
C ARG A 82 -25.08 6.01 -23.89
N LEU A 83 -25.27 6.48 -22.66
CA LEU A 83 -24.21 7.08 -21.86
C LEU A 83 -23.10 6.06 -21.53
N SER A 84 -23.47 4.85 -21.10
CA SER A 84 -22.51 3.75 -20.88
C SER A 84 -21.78 3.36 -22.17
N ALA A 85 -22.48 3.29 -23.30
CA ALA A 85 -21.84 3.05 -24.60
C ALA A 85 -20.82 4.15 -24.95
N CYS A 86 -21.12 5.42 -24.63
CA CYS A 86 -20.21 6.53 -24.85
C CYS A 86 -18.95 6.45 -23.98
N ALA A 87 -19.09 6.10 -22.69
CA ALA A 87 -17.94 5.88 -21.81
C ALA A 87 -17.02 4.76 -22.33
N SER A 88 -17.62 3.67 -22.81
CA SER A 88 -16.90 2.56 -23.45
C SER A 88 -16.11 3.01 -24.68
N VAL A 89 -16.66 3.93 -25.49
CA VAL A 89 -15.97 4.51 -26.65
C VAL A 89 -14.85 5.45 -26.21
N ILE A 90 -15.05 6.28 -25.20
CA ILE A 90 -14.01 7.15 -24.63
C ILE A 90 -12.81 6.31 -24.16
N ARG A 91 -13.07 5.24 -23.38
CA ARG A 91 -12.01 4.33 -22.95
C ARG A 91 -11.27 3.70 -24.13
N THR A 92 -12.00 3.22 -25.13
CA THR A 92 -11.41 2.63 -26.34
C THR A 92 -10.57 3.67 -27.11
N ALA A 93 -11.05 4.91 -27.20
CA ALA A 93 -10.35 6.00 -27.86
C ALA A 93 -9.04 6.34 -27.13
N VAL A 94 -9.05 6.40 -25.80
CA VAL A 94 -7.85 6.57 -24.98
C VAL A 94 -6.85 5.45 -25.25
N ASP A 95 -7.27 4.18 -25.22
CA ASP A 95 -6.39 3.03 -25.43
C ASP A 95 -5.73 3.04 -26.82
N VAL A 96 -6.48 3.44 -27.85
CA VAL A 96 -6.01 3.46 -29.24
C VAL A 96 -5.13 4.67 -29.53
N LEU A 97 -5.51 5.84 -29.01
CA LEU A 97 -4.88 7.12 -29.35
C LEU A 97 -3.83 7.56 -28.32
N LEU A 98 -3.55 6.75 -27.30
CA LEU A 98 -2.71 7.09 -26.14
C LEU A 98 -1.43 7.85 -26.51
N ARG A 99 -0.65 7.35 -27.47
CA ARG A 99 0.63 7.95 -27.88
C ARG A 99 0.50 9.24 -28.70
N ASN A 100 -0.69 9.50 -29.24
CA ASN A 100 -0.99 10.66 -30.07
C ASN A 100 -1.53 11.83 -29.24
N LEU A 101 -1.97 11.56 -28.01
CA LEU A 101 -2.45 12.59 -27.09
C LEU A 101 -1.29 13.46 -26.61
N ARG A 102 -1.50 14.77 -26.64
CA ARG A 102 -0.61 15.74 -26.01
C ARG A 102 -1.29 16.35 -24.79
N THR A 103 -0.53 17.15 -24.05
CA THR A 103 -0.93 17.76 -22.77
C THR A 103 -2.32 18.41 -22.83
N ARG A 104 -2.66 19.09 -23.92
CA ARG A 104 -3.98 19.72 -24.10
C ARG A 104 -5.12 18.69 -24.11
N SER A 105 -4.99 17.63 -24.90
CA SER A 105 -6.01 16.56 -24.99
C SER A 105 -6.10 15.79 -23.67
N VAL A 106 -4.96 15.47 -23.05
CA VAL A 106 -4.92 14.79 -21.75
C VAL A 106 -5.65 15.60 -20.67
N ARG A 107 -5.36 16.91 -20.55
CA ARG A 107 -6.04 17.80 -19.60
C ARG A 107 -7.54 17.88 -19.85
N ALA A 108 -7.97 17.95 -21.11
CA ALA A 108 -9.39 17.97 -21.45
C ALA A 108 -10.11 16.69 -21.02
N ILE A 109 -9.48 15.52 -21.21
CA ILE A 109 -10.05 14.23 -20.77
C ILE A 109 -10.09 14.15 -19.25
N VAL A 110 -9.02 14.55 -18.56
CA VAL A 110 -8.97 14.60 -17.09
C VAL A 110 -10.07 15.51 -16.54
N TYR A 111 -10.23 16.71 -17.13
CA TYR A 111 -11.26 17.66 -16.74
C TYR A 111 -12.67 17.08 -16.96
N ASP A 112 -12.95 16.50 -18.13
CA ASP A 112 -14.27 15.89 -18.41
C ASP A 112 -14.61 14.77 -17.43
N ILE A 113 -13.65 13.88 -17.13
CA ILE A 113 -13.84 12.77 -16.19
C ILE A 113 -14.13 13.31 -14.78
N THR A 114 -13.31 14.24 -14.29
CA THR A 114 -13.43 14.78 -12.93
C THR A 114 -14.67 15.66 -12.74
N ASP A 115 -15.06 16.44 -13.75
CA ASP A 115 -16.27 17.26 -13.73
C ASP A 115 -17.54 16.40 -13.86
N THR A 116 -17.53 15.41 -14.76
CA THR A 116 -18.71 14.55 -14.98
C THR A 116 -18.99 13.65 -13.77
N LEU A 117 -17.93 13.18 -13.09
CA LEU A 117 -18.01 12.30 -11.92
C LEU A 117 -17.78 13.06 -10.61
N SER A 118 -18.53 14.14 -10.38
CA SER A 118 -18.26 15.02 -9.24
C SER A 118 -18.55 14.37 -7.87
N VAL A 119 -19.59 13.53 -7.76
CA VAL A 119 -20.02 12.90 -6.48
C VAL A 119 -20.14 11.37 -6.64
N PRO A 120 -19.42 10.57 -5.82
CA PRO A 120 -19.55 9.12 -5.80
C PRO A 120 -20.96 8.66 -5.42
N GLY A 121 -21.45 7.62 -6.09
CA GLY A 121 -22.76 7.03 -5.79
C GLY A 121 -23.97 7.88 -6.23
N GLU A 122 -23.75 9.07 -6.79
CA GLU A 122 -24.80 9.94 -7.30
C GLU A 122 -24.73 10.16 -8.81
N GLY A 123 -25.88 10.47 -9.39
CA GLY A 123 -25.99 10.91 -10.79
C GLY A 123 -25.48 9.87 -11.79
N LEU A 124 -24.37 10.19 -12.46
CA LEU A 124 -23.79 9.39 -13.54
C LEU A 124 -22.72 8.40 -13.05
N TRP A 125 -22.41 8.39 -11.75
CA TRP A 125 -21.33 7.58 -11.19
C TRP A 125 -21.50 6.10 -11.48
N GLU A 126 -22.67 5.53 -11.19
CA GLU A 126 -22.95 4.11 -11.41
C GLU A 126 -22.83 3.69 -12.90
N LEU A 127 -23.04 4.64 -13.82
CA LEU A 127 -23.05 4.38 -15.27
C LEU A 127 -21.68 4.50 -15.92
N LEU A 128 -20.88 5.48 -15.50
CA LEU A 128 -19.66 5.88 -16.21
C LEU A 128 -18.40 5.50 -15.45
N SER A 129 -18.46 5.34 -14.12
CA SER A 129 -17.27 5.19 -13.25
C SER A 129 -16.32 4.10 -13.74
N VAL A 130 -16.80 2.90 -14.05
CA VAL A 130 -15.94 1.78 -14.48
C VAL A 130 -15.13 2.09 -15.73
N ASP A 131 -15.75 2.60 -16.79
CA ASP A 131 -15.04 2.90 -18.04
C ASP A 131 -14.17 4.16 -17.92
N TYR A 132 -14.62 5.16 -17.13
CA TYR A 132 -13.87 6.39 -16.89
C TYR A 132 -12.64 6.19 -16.00
N THR A 133 -12.73 5.43 -14.91
CA THR A 133 -11.56 5.14 -14.07
C THR A 133 -10.55 4.29 -14.82
N LYS A 134 -11.00 3.35 -15.66
CA LYS A 134 -10.11 2.60 -16.56
C LYS A 134 -9.45 3.48 -17.62
N ALA A 135 -10.20 4.41 -18.20
CA ALA A 135 -9.63 5.38 -19.15
C ALA A 135 -8.58 6.27 -18.47
N LEU A 136 -8.86 6.72 -17.25
CA LEU A 136 -7.92 7.49 -16.45
C LEU A 136 -6.66 6.67 -16.11
N ALA A 137 -6.82 5.44 -15.64
CA ALA A 137 -5.70 4.53 -15.39
C ALA A 137 -4.85 4.31 -16.65
N ALA A 138 -5.48 4.10 -17.82
CA ALA A 138 -4.78 3.96 -19.09
C ALA A 138 -3.97 5.21 -19.46
N LEU A 139 -4.53 6.42 -19.26
CA LEU A 139 -3.82 7.68 -19.47
C LEU A 139 -2.59 7.80 -18.56
N LEU A 140 -2.77 7.52 -17.27
CA LEU A 140 -1.74 7.64 -16.24
C LEU A 140 -0.67 6.54 -16.32
N ARG A 141 -0.95 5.41 -16.97
CA ARG A 141 0.07 4.37 -17.20
C ARG A 141 1.13 4.78 -18.20
N TYR A 142 0.89 5.82 -18.99
CA TYR A 142 1.90 6.35 -19.91
C TYR A 142 2.73 7.45 -19.21
N PRO A 143 4.02 7.20 -18.88
CA PRO A 143 4.81 8.10 -18.06
C PRO A 143 4.85 9.56 -18.57
N PRO A 144 4.97 9.82 -19.89
CA PRO A 144 4.98 11.20 -20.39
C PRO A 144 3.72 11.99 -20.03
N HIS A 145 2.55 11.36 -19.88
CA HIS A 145 1.35 12.09 -19.49
C HIS A 145 1.37 12.51 -18.02
N VAL A 146 1.85 11.64 -17.14
CA VAL A 146 1.92 11.91 -15.69
C VAL A 146 3.03 12.90 -15.37
N GLU A 147 4.17 12.80 -16.05
CA GLU A 147 5.32 13.69 -15.84
C GLU A 147 5.06 15.14 -16.30
N HIS A 148 4.14 15.35 -17.25
CA HIS A 148 3.76 16.67 -17.77
C HIS A 148 2.43 17.19 -17.19
N LEU A 149 1.88 16.51 -16.18
CA LEU A 149 0.73 16.98 -15.44
C LEU A 149 1.18 18.12 -14.51
N GLY A 150 0.48 19.26 -14.52
CA GLY A 150 0.79 20.35 -13.60
C GLY A 150 0.33 20.02 -12.18
N ASP A 151 0.87 20.73 -11.20
CA ASP A 151 0.60 20.50 -9.78
C ASP A 151 -0.90 20.61 -9.45
N ASP A 152 -1.58 21.60 -10.02
CA ASP A 152 -3.03 21.81 -9.83
C ASP A 152 -3.87 20.65 -10.38
N GLU A 153 -3.51 20.15 -11.57
CA GLU A 153 -4.21 19.03 -12.20
C GLU A 153 -3.93 17.71 -11.47
N TRP A 154 -2.70 17.53 -10.98
CA TRP A 154 -2.32 16.40 -10.14
C TRP A 154 -3.11 16.39 -8.82
N GLY A 155 -3.15 17.53 -8.12
CA GLY A 155 -3.89 17.67 -6.87
C GLY A 155 -5.39 17.44 -7.05
N THR A 156 -5.95 17.93 -8.16
CA THR A 156 -7.36 17.69 -8.52
C THR A 156 -7.64 16.20 -8.75
N LEU A 157 -6.75 15.49 -9.45
CA LEU A 157 -6.88 14.04 -9.66
C LEU A 157 -6.77 13.25 -8.36
N ILE A 158 -5.85 13.60 -7.46
CA ILE A 158 -5.74 12.96 -6.15
C ILE A 158 -7.01 13.17 -5.33
N LYS A 159 -7.52 14.41 -5.26
CA LYS A 159 -8.79 14.72 -4.57
C LYS A 159 -9.96 13.92 -5.16
N PHE A 160 -10.04 13.84 -6.48
CA PHE A 160 -11.04 13.03 -7.18
C PHE A 160 -10.93 11.54 -6.79
N CYS A 161 -9.72 10.98 -6.82
CA CYS A 161 -9.51 9.58 -6.46
C CYS A 161 -9.87 9.28 -5.00
N LEU A 162 -9.43 10.12 -4.05
CA LEU A 162 -9.76 9.96 -2.63
C LEU A 162 -11.27 10.06 -2.39
N ARG A 163 -11.94 11.02 -3.05
CA ARG A 163 -13.41 11.13 -3.02
C ARG A 163 -14.05 9.85 -3.55
N GLY A 164 -13.57 9.31 -4.67
CA GLY A 164 -14.07 8.07 -5.28
C GLY A 164 -13.94 6.83 -4.39
N LEU A 165 -13.05 6.83 -3.39
CA LEU A 165 -12.99 5.77 -2.37
C LEU A 165 -14.05 5.91 -1.26
N GLY A 166 -14.86 6.98 -1.28
CA GLY A 166 -15.84 7.31 -0.25
C GLY A 166 -15.23 7.98 0.97
N LEU A 167 -14.05 8.59 0.82
CA LEU A 167 -13.21 9.05 1.92
C LEU A 167 -13.05 10.57 1.85
N HIS A 168 -14.05 11.26 2.38
CA HIS A 168 -13.93 12.67 2.70
C HIS A 168 -14.60 12.99 4.03
N GLY A 169 -13.83 13.61 4.92
CA GLY A 169 -14.33 14.45 5.99
C GLY A 169 -14.68 15.82 5.40
N ASP A 170 -15.97 16.12 5.38
CA ASP A 170 -16.71 17.39 5.56
C ASP A 170 -16.12 18.81 5.30
N ASP A 171 -14.92 19.03 4.77
CA ASP A 171 -14.38 20.41 4.72
C ASP A 171 -14.67 21.21 3.44
N ASP A 172 -15.10 20.60 2.32
CA ASP A 172 -15.26 21.34 1.04
C ASP A 172 -16.72 21.59 0.59
N PHE A 173 -17.74 21.26 1.39
CA PHE A 173 -19.15 21.45 1.00
C PHE A 173 -19.94 22.54 1.76
N GLN A 174 -19.32 23.29 2.67
CA GLN A 174 -20.04 24.34 3.41
C GLN A 174 -20.19 25.69 2.67
N SER A 175 -19.77 25.80 1.41
CA SER A 175 -19.94 27.04 0.65
C SER A 175 -20.67 26.84 -0.68
N SER A 176 -21.91 26.34 -0.65
CA SER A 176 -23.01 26.94 -1.43
C SER A 176 -24.31 26.13 -1.30
N LEU A 177 -25.43 26.87 -1.23
CA LEU A 177 -26.83 26.41 -1.35
C LEU A 177 -27.55 25.96 -0.06
N ARG A 178 -27.58 26.90 0.88
CA ARG A 178 -28.78 27.43 1.55
C ARG A 178 -30.15 26.97 0.99
N ASN A 179 -30.98 26.49 1.92
CA ASN A 179 -32.45 26.50 2.01
C ASN A 179 -33.32 25.46 1.27
N GLY A 180 -33.91 24.55 2.07
CA GLY A 180 -35.22 23.94 1.84
C GLY A 180 -35.76 23.34 3.15
N PRO A 181 -36.87 23.84 3.73
CA PRO A 181 -37.33 23.38 5.04
C PRO A 181 -37.98 21.99 4.92
N ARG A 182 -37.46 21.03 5.71
CA ARG A 182 -38.13 19.73 5.92
C ARG A 182 -39.28 19.93 6.90
N SER A 183 -40.50 19.77 6.37
CA SER A 183 -41.76 19.75 7.11
C SER A 183 -41.79 18.58 8.09
N THR A 184 -42.01 18.90 9.36
CA THR A 184 -42.36 18.02 10.48
C THR A 184 -43.86 18.09 10.72
N LEU A 185 -44.52 16.94 10.88
CA LEU A 185 -45.90 16.62 11.33
C LEU A 185 -46.32 15.41 10.49
N ASP A 186 -46.94 14.31 10.92
CA ASP A 186 -47.55 13.73 12.14
C ASP A 186 -47.71 12.23 11.74
N ASP A 187 -47.99 11.21 12.54
CA ASP A 187 -48.66 11.12 13.82
C ASP A 187 -48.33 9.77 14.47
N TYR A 188 -48.76 9.67 15.72
CA TYR A 188 -48.42 8.75 16.77
C TYR A 188 -49.48 7.62 16.89
N PHE A 189 -49.13 6.55 17.62
CA PHE A 189 -49.95 5.42 18.14
C PHE A 189 -50.30 4.28 17.17
N ASP A 190 -49.72 3.09 17.39
CA ASP A 190 -50.47 2.03 18.10
C ASP A 190 -49.53 0.95 18.67
N ALA A 191 -49.80 0.53 19.91
CA ALA A 191 -49.10 -0.53 20.62
C ALA A 191 -50.07 -1.71 20.78
N GLY A 192 -49.77 -2.85 20.15
CA GLY A 192 -50.64 -4.02 20.22
C GLY A 192 -49.95 -5.32 19.81
N SER A 193 -49.90 -6.25 20.75
CA SER A 193 -49.40 -7.63 20.69
C SER A 193 -49.83 -8.43 19.44
N GLY A 194 -48.92 -9.21 18.85
CA GLY A 194 -49.22 -10.12 17.75
C GLY A 194 -48.07 -11.03 17.32
N ARG A 195 -48.00 -12.21 17.94
CA ARG A 195 -47.16 -13.37 17.62
C ARG A 195 -47.17 -13.71 16.12
N SER A 196 -46.02 -13.78 15.44
CA SER A 196 -45.90 -14.42 14.12
C SER A 196 -44.48 -14.91 13.81
N THR A 197 -44.45 -16.13 13.27
CA THR A 197 -43.34 -17.04 12.91
C THR A 197 -42.28 -16.47 11.96
N PRO A 198 -41.02 -16.96 12.03
CA PRO A 198 -39.96 -16.57 11.10
C PRO A 198 -40.14 -17.26 9.75
N SER A 199 -40.52 -16.51 8.72
CA SER A 199 -40.54 -16.98 7.33
C SER A 199 -39.12 -16.93 6.75
N GLY A 200 -38.72 -18.04 6.11
CA GLY A 200 -37.38 -18.31 5.63
C GLY A 200 -36.83 -17.26 4.67
N MET A 201 -35.62 -16.80 4.99
CA MET A 201 -34.78 -15.96 4.14
C MET A 201 -34.33 -16.77 2.91
N ARG A 202 -35.02 -16.59 1.77
CA ARG A 202 -34.44 -16.91 0.46
C ARG A 202 -33.44 -15.80 0.11
N PRO A 203 -32.14 -16.09 -0.13
CA PRO A 203 -31.21 -15.07 -0.55
C PRO A 203 -31.52 -14.63 -1.98
N THR A 204 -31.89 -13.36 -2.12
CA THR A 204 -32.06 -12.68 -3.39
C THR A 204 -30.70 -12.55 -4.10
N LEU A 205 -30.59 -13.18 -5.28
CA LEU A 205 -29.42 -13.18 -6.15
C LEU A 205 -29.04 -11.79 -6.73
N ALA A 206 -29.78 -10.73 -6.41
CA ALA A 206 -29.58 -9.37 -6.95
C ALA A 206 -28.55 -8.51 -6.17
N ILE A 207 -28.12 -8.93 -4.98
CA ILE A 207 -27.12 -8.21 -4.19
C ILE A 207 -25.70 -8.47 -4.72
N ARG A 208 -25.48 -9.61 -5.38
CA ARG A 208 -24.13 -10.04 -5.80
C ARG A 208 -23.58 -9.26 -7.00
N GLU A 209 -24.42 -8.69 -7.86
CA GLU A 209 -23.97 -7.90 -9.01
C GLU A 209 -23.56 -6.46 -8.65
N ARG A 210 -24.23 -5.82 -7.67
CA ARG A 210 -23.89 -4.44 -7.26
C ARG A 210 -22.50 -4.32 -6.64
N HIS A 211 -22.10 -5.28 -5.82
CA HIS A 211 -20.80 -5.20 -5.12
C HIS A 211 -19.59 -5.44 -6.04
N VAL A 212 -19.75 -6.13 -7.16
CA VAL A 212 -18.65 -6.42 -8.10
C VAL A 212 -18.26 -5.18 -8.90
N GLY A 213 -19.26 -4.35 -9.26
CA GLY A 213 -19.02 -3.07 -9.95
C GLY A 213 -18.20 -2.11 -9.11
N ASP A 214 -18.65 -1.86 -7.87
CA ASP A 214 -18.00 -0.92 -6.95
C ASP A 214 -16.57 -1.33 -6.61
N GLN A 215 -16.33 -2.64 -6.38
CA GLN A 215 -14.98 -3.14 -6.09
C GLN A 215 -14.01 -2.91 -7.27
N SER A 216 -14.48 -3.13 -8.51
CA SER A 216 -13.64 -2.89 -9.69
C SER A 216 -13.29 -1.41 -9.88
N VAL A 217 -14.22 -0.50 -9.55
CA VAL A 217 -13.99 0.94 -9.60
C VAL A 217 -12.96 1.34 -8.53
N ILE A 218 -13.09 0.83 -7.31
CA ILE A 218 -12.15 1.06 -6.20
C ILE A 218 -10.73 0.62 -6.59
N GLU A 219 -10.59 -0.56 -7.18
CA GLU A 219 -9.28 -1.07 -7.62
C GLU A 219 -8.64 -0.16 -8.68
N GLU A 220 -9.40 0.28 -9.68
CA GLU A 220 -8.90 1.20 -10.72
C GLU A 220 -8.54 2.58 -10.15
N ILE A 221 -9.31 3.09 -9.17
CA ILE A 221 -9.00 4.33 -8.45
C ILE A 221 -7.68 4.19 -7.68
N LEU A 222 -7.48 3.07 -6.98
CA LEU A 222 -6.24 2.82 -6.25
C LEU A 222 -5.04 2.73 -7.21
N VAL A 223 -5.21 2.12 -8.37
CA VAL A 223 -4.19 2.12 -9.44
C VAL A 223 -3.89 3.55 -9.91
N CYS A 224 -4.90 4.40 -10.09
CA CYS A 224 -4.67 5.81 -10.43
C CYS A 224 -3.84 6.53 -9.36
N ILE A 225 -4.17 6.35 -8.07
CA ILE A 225 -3.40 6.92 -6.96
C ILE A 225 -1.94 6.44 -7.02
N GLN A 226 -1.71 5.14 -7.20
CA GLN A 226 -0.36 4.57 -7.31
C GLN A 226 0.46 5.20 -8.44
N LEU A 227 -0.14 5.34 -9.63
CA LEU A 227 0.54 5.91 -10.79
C LEU A 227 0.89 7.39 -10.56
N LEU A 228 -0.02 8.14 -9.92
CA LEU A 228 0.17 9.56 -9.61
C LEU A 228 1.30 9.78 -8.60
N ILE A 229 1.36 8.98 -7.54
CA ILE A 229 2.39 9.12 -6.49
C ILE A 229 3.74 8.51 -6.90
N ALA A 230 3.76 7.53 -7.80
CA ALA A 230 4.99 6.87 -8.25
C ALA A 230 5.84 7.78 -9.16
N SER A 231 5.24 8.80 -9.78
CA SER A 231 5.97 9.75 -10.63
C SER A 231 7.09 10.46 -9.85
N PRO A 232 8.29 10.64 -10.44
CA PRO A 232 9.40 11.30 -9.79
C PRO A 232 9.12 12.79 -9.50
N ASN A 233 8.34 13.44 -10.37
CA ASN A 233 8.00 14.86 -10.25
C ASN A 233 6.70 15.11 -9.47
N ALA A 234 6.12 14.08 -8.85
CA ALA A 234 4.84 14.23 -8.16
C ALA A 234 4.96 15.13 -6.92
N PRO A 235 4.10 16.16 -6.76
CA PRO A 235 4.11 17.08 -5.61
C PRO A 235 3.46 16.46 -4.36
N VAL A 236 3.92 15.26 -3.98
CA VAL A 236 3.34 14.44 -2.91
C VAL A 236 3.37 15.16 -1.56
N GLN A 237 4.36 16.02 -1.31
CA GLN A 237 4.51 16.70 -0.02
C GLN A 237 3.29 17.57 0.34
N ALA A 238 2.72 18.31 -0.62
CA ALA A 238 1.63 19.25 -0.34
C ALA A 238 0.33 18.57 0.09
N ASP A 239 0.07 17.35 -0.42
CA ASP A 239 -1.15 16.59 -0.15
C ASP A 239 -0.90 15.30 0.65
N ALA A 240 0.31 15.10 1.19
CA ALA A 240 0.70 13.89 1.92
C ALA A 240 -0.27 13.54 3.05
N GLU A 241 -0.71 14.54 3.82
CA GLU A 241 -1.67 14.35 4.92
C GLU A 241 -3.01 13.81 4.43
N LYS A 242 -3.57 14.41 3.37
CA LYS A 242 -4.86 14.00 2.82
C LYS A 242 -4.80 12.59 2.25
N ILE A 243 -3.69 12.26 1.58
CA ILE A 243 -3.47 10.94 0.99
C ILE A 243 -3.31 9.88 2.10
N LEU A 244 -2.47 10.12 3.10
CA LEU A 244 -2.26 9.19 4.20
C LEU A 244 -3.53 8.98 5.04
N ARG A 245 -4.26 10.06 5.35
CA ARG A 245 -5.55 9.99 6.05
C ARG A 245 -6.57 9.20 5.24
N GLY A 246 -6.78 9.56 3.97
CA GLY A 246 -7.73 8.88 3.10
C GLY A 246 -7.40 7.40 2.94
N LEU A 247 -6.17 7.05 2.56
CA LEU A 247 -5.78 5.64 2.46
C LEU A 247 -5.84 4.92 3.82
N GLY A 248 -5.51 5.60 4.92
CA GLY A 248 -5.64 5.04 6.27
C GLY A 248 -7.09 4.69 6.62
N GLU A 249 -8.04 5.58 6.33
CA GLU A 249 -9.48 5.35 6.52
C GLU A 249 -9.99 4.20 5.66
N PHE A 250 -9.54 4.09 4.40
CA PHE A 250 -9.89 2.99 3.49
C PHE A 250 -9.54 1.61 4.10
N VAL A 251 -8.29 1.48 4.54
CA VAL A 251 -7.77 0.22 5.07
C VAL A 251 -8.36 -0.08 6.46
N LYS A 252 -8.74 0.96 7.22
CA LYS A 252 -9.47 0.82 8.49
C LYS A 252 -10.91 0.31 8.27
N SER A 253 -11.64 0.83 7.28
CA SER A 253 -13.06 0.55 7.04
C SER A 253 -13.33 -0.82 6.42
N THR A 254 -12.45 -1.29 5.54
CA THR A 254 -12.68 -2.56 4.81
C THR A 254 -11.98 -3.73 5.52
N SER A 255 -12.77 -4.73 5.94
CA SER A 255 -12.27 -5.88 6.72
C SER A 255 -11.67 -7.01 5.88
N VAL A 256 -12.07 -7.13 4.61
CA VAL A 256 -11.64 -8.23 3.74
C VAL A 256 -10.32 -7.88 3.06
N ALA A 257 -9.24 -8.55 3.49
CA ALA A 257 -7.93 -8.40 2.88
C ALA A 257 -7.92 -8.84 1.41
N GLY A 258 -7.54 -7.96 0.49
CA GLY A 258 -7.47 -8.25 -0.95
C GLY A 258 -6.42 -7.42 -1.70
N SER A 259 -6.49 -7.48 -3.03
CA SER A 259 -5.71 -6.67 -3.99
C SER A 259 -5.80 -5.17 -3.71
N ALA A 260 -6.99 -4.68 -3.33
CA ALA A 260 -7.21 -3.29 -2.99
C ALA A 260 -6.39 -2.86 -1.75
N HIS A 261 -6.33 -3.67 -0.68
CA HIS A 261 -5.47 -3.38 0.48
C HIS A 261 -4.00 -3.40 0.11
N GLN A 262 -3.57 -4.35 -0.72
CA GLN A 262 -2.19 -4.37 -1.21
C GLN A 262 -1.88 -3.05 -1.92
N ALA A 263 -2.79 -2.61 -2.80
CA ALA A 263 -2.59 -1.38 -3.55
C ALA A 263 -2.56 -0.13 -2.64
N ALA A 264 -3.43 -0.09 -1.64
CA ALA A 264 -3.47 0.99 -0.66
C ALA A 264 -2.20 1.03 0.21
N PHE A 265 -1.73 -0.10 0.74
CA PHE A 265 -0.49 -0.14 1.54
C PHE A 265 0.74 0.20 0.70
N HIS A 266 0.80 -0.25 -0.56
CA HIS A 266 1.86 0.16 -1.48
C HIS A 266 1.90 1.69 -1.64
N SER A 267 0.72 2.31 -1.79
CA SER A 267 0.60 3.76 -1.88
C SER A 267 1.03 4.47 -0.59
N ILE A 268 0.60 3.95 0.57
CA ILE A 268 1.02 4.46 1.89
C ILE A 268 2.54 4.39 2.02
N ASN A 269 3.16 3.23 1.72
CA ASN A 269 4.60 3.04 1.80
C ASN A 269 5.37 4.01 0.90
N THR A 270 4.86 4.26 -0.31
CA THR A 270 5.44 5.22 -1.25
C THR A 270 5.37 6.66 -0.73
N VAL A 271 4.21 7.08 -0.21
CA VAL A 271 4.03 8.41 0.38
C VAL A 271 4.88 8.58 1.63
N VAL A 272 4.91 7.58 2.53
CA VAL A 272 5.77 7.56 3.71
C VAL A 272 7.23 7.72 3.31
N THR A 273 7.71 6.98 2.32
CA THR A 273 9.10 7.07 1.85
C THR A 273 9.46 8.47 1.38
N LYS A 274 8.54 9.17 0.69
CA LYS A 274 8.74 10.54 0.23
C LYS A 274 8.62 11.56 1.37
N ALA A 275 7.67 11.40 2.28
CA ALA A 275 7.34 12.39 3.32
C ALA A 275 8.12 12.20 4.65
N LEU A 276 8.82 11.07 4.85
CA LEU A 276 9.42 10.70 6.14
C LEU A 276 10.33 11.79 6.73
N PHE A 277 11.14 12.43 5.89
CA PHE A 277 12.12 13.43 6.33
C PHE A 277 11.49 14.82 6.51
N ASP A 278 10.59 15.22 5.61
CA ASP A 278 10.01 16.56 5.60
C ASP A 278 8.88 16.71 6.63
N GLN A 279 8.04 15.67 6.80
CA GLN A 279 6.82 15.69 7.62
C GLN A 279 6.81 14.52 8.62
N SER A 280 7.90 14.37 9.38
CA SER A 280 8.11 13.24 10.30
C SER A 280 7.03 13.08 11.37
N THR A 281 6.39 14.17 11.82
CA THR A 281 5.29 14.15 12.81
C THR A 281 4.01 13.53 12.24
N LEU A 282 3.64 13.92 11.03
CA LEU A 282 2.51 13.36 10.28
C LEU A 282 2.71 11.87 10.01
N VAL A 283 3.88 11.51 9.49
CA VAL A 283 4.24 10.12 9.18
C VAL A 283 4.22 9.26 10.44
N ARG A 284 4.73 9.78 11.56
CA ARG A 284 4.66 9.11 12.86
C ARG A 284 3.21 8.83 13.28
N ALA A 285 2.35 9.85 13.28
CA ALA A 285 0.96 9.69 13.68
C ALA A 285 0.25 8.66 12.79
N SER A 286 0.45 8.75 11.47
CA SER A 286 -0.17 7.84 10.50
C SER A 286 0.31 6.39 10.65
N LEU A 287 1.61 6.15 10.88
CA LEU A 287 2.14 4.80 11.05
C LEU A 287 1.68 4.15 12.37
N LEU A 288 1.63 4.90 13.46
CA LEU A 288 1.11 4.40 14.74
C LEU A 288 -0.36 3.98 14.62
N ASP A 289 -1.15 4.79 13.91
CA ASP A 289 -2.56 4.51 13.59
C ASP A 289 -2.78 3.25 12.73
N LEU A 290 -1.77 2.84 11.95
CA LEU A 290 -1.83 1.67 11.08
C LEU A 290 -1.43 0.37 11.79
N ILE A 291 -0.75 0.42 12.94
CA ILE A 291 -0.32 -0.79 13.67
C ILE A 291 -1.52 -1.73 13.99
N PRO A 292 -2.64 -1.26 14.55
CA PRO A 292 -3.80 -2.12 14.79
C PRO A 292 -4.36 -2.75 13.51
N VAL A 293 -4.27 -2.04 12.39
CA VAL A 293 -4.74 -2.51 11.08
C VAL A 293 -3.83 -3.60 10.53
N ILE A 294 -2.50 -3.43 10.64
CA ILE A 294 -1.51 -4.45 10.29
C ILE A 294 -1.77 -5.72 11.08
N ARG A 295 -1.99 -5.61 12.39
CA ARG A 295 -2.27 -6.77 13.27
C ARG A 295 -3.50 -7.55 12.79
N ARG A 296 -4.56 -6.84 12.43
CA ARG A 296 -5.79 -7.45 11.91
C ARG A 296 -5.60 -8.15 10.56
N LEU A 297 -4.83 -7.54 9.65
CA LEU A 297 -4.68 -8.02 8.27
C LEU A 297 -3.54 -9.04 8.09
N TRP A 298 -2.69 -9.24 9.10
CA TRP A 298 -1.50 -10.11 9.01
C TRP A 298 -1.83 -11.58 8.68
N ALA A 299 -2.97 -12.09 9.15
CA ALA A 299 -3.43 -13.46 8.90
C ALA A 299 -3.90 -13.72 7.44
N THR A 300 -3.78 -12.73 6.54
CA THR A 300 -4.15 -12.85 5.13
C THR A 300 -3.35 -13.93 4.39
N LYS A 301 -3.97 -14.53 3.36
CA LYS A 301 -3.31 -15.46 2.42
C LYS A 301 -2.67 -14.74 1.24
N HIS A 302 -2.95 -13.45 1.04
CA HIS A 302 -2.39 -12.65 -0.04
C HIS A 302 -0.93 -12.27 0.26
N THR A 303 0.02 -12.92 -0.43
CA THR A 303 1.46 -12.72 -0.23
C THR A 303 1.90 -11.29 -0.55
N GLY A 304 1.42 -10.71 -1.65
CA GLY A 304 1.73 -9.32 -2.01
C GLY A 304 1.28 -8.31 -0.95
N LEU A 305 0.12 -8.53 -0.32
CA LEU A 305 -0.30 -7.71 0.82
C LEU A 305 0.62 -7.91 2.04
N LYS A 306 1.02 -9.15 2.34
CA LYS A 306 1.96 -9.42 3.45
C LYS A 306 3.29 -8.70 3.27
N ASP A 307 3.80 -8.61 2.05
CA ASP A 307 5.03 -7.88 1.75
C ASP A 307 4.86 -6.37 2.02
N GLU A 308 3.76 -5.77 1.57
CA GLU A 308 3.49 -4.34 1.83
C GLU A 308 3.23 -4.04 3.32
N LEU A 309 2.55 -4.94 4.04
CA LEU A 309 2.40 -4.87 5.50
C LEU A 309 3.75 -4.98 6.22
N LEU A 310 4.64 -5.81 5.70
CA LEU A 310 5.98 -5.98 6.26
C LEU A 310 6.84 -4.73 6.04
N VAL A 311 6.79 -4.13 4.85
CA VAL A 311 7.43 -2.82 4.57
C VAL A 311 6.91 -1.75 5.53
N THR A 312 5.58 -1.67 5.72
CA THR A 312 4.98 -0.74 6.68
C THR A 312 5.50 -1.03 8.10
N SER A 313 5.60 -2.30 8.48
CA SER A 313 6.12 -2.72 9.79
C SER A 313 7.59 -2.32 9.96
N MET A 314 8.41 -2.35 8.91
CA MET A 314 9.79 -1.84 8.97
C MET A 314 9.79 -0.34 9.32
N PHE A 315 8.96 0.47 8.68
CA PHE A 315 8.82 1.89 9.05
C PHE A 315 8.31 2.05 10.49
N CYS A 316 7.33 1.25 10.90
CA CYS A 316 6.85 1.25 12.28
C CYS A 316 7.98 0.96 13.28
N THR A 317 8.86 -0.02 13.04
CA THR A 317 9.98 -0.30 13.98
C THR A 317 10.92 0.89 14.17
N ILE A 318 11.14 1.68 13.11
CA ILE A 318 11.98 2.90 13.18
C ILE A 318 11.29 3.96 14.04
N ILE A 319 10.01 4.23 13.76
CA ILE A 319 9.23 5.23 14.48
C ILE A 319 9.00 4.84 15.94
N LEU A 320 8.69 3.57 16.21
CA LEU A 320 8.54 3.02 17.56
C LEU A 320 9.86 3.16 18.33
N GLY A 321 11.00 2.87 17.69
CA GLY A 321 12.32 3.07 18.32
C GLY A 321 12.61 4.52 18.71
N ASP A 322 12.29 5.49 17.85
CA ASP A 322 12.42 6.90 18.21
C ASP A 322 11.41 7.31 19.30
N ALA A 323 10.15 6.86 19.22
CA ALA A 323 9.12 7.15 20.21
C ALA A 323 9.49 6.60 21.60
N THR A 324 9.98 5.36 21.68
CA THR A 324 10.47 4.72 22.91
C THR A 324 11.62 5.52 23.53
N ARG A 325 12.50 6.12 22.72
CA ARG A 325 13.64 6.91 23.21
C ARG A 325 13.22 8.28 23.73
N ARG A 326 12.17 8.89 23.16
CA ARG A 326 11.66 10.20 23.57
C ARG A 326 10.76 10.09 24.79
N GLU A 327 9.68 9.33 24.66
CA GLU A 327 8.59 9.28 25.65
C GLU A 327 8.01 7.86 25.72
N PRO A 328 8.54 6.99 26.60
CA PRO A 328 7.95 5.67 26.82
C PRO A 328 6.58 5.82 27.49
N SER A 329 5.53 5.28 26.87
CA SER A 329 4.16 5.23 27.40
C SER A 329 3.61 3.81 27.43
N GLU A 330 2.62 3.54 28.31
CA GLU A 330 1.93 2.23 28.37
C GLU A 330 1.21 1.92 27.04
N SER A 331 0.59 2.93 26.42
CA SER A 331 -0.05 2.79 25.10
C SER A 331 0.94 2.40 24.00
N LEU A 332 2.16 2.92 24.04
CA LEU A 332 3.22 2.56 23.10
C LEU A 332 3.69 1.13 23.32
N ALA A 333 3.83 0.71 24.59
CA ALA A 333 4.16 -0.66 24.94
C ALA A 333 3.10 -1.64 24.42
N ASP A 334 1.80 -1.34 24.58
CA ASP A 334 0.70 -2.16 24.06
C ASP A 334 0.72 -2.30 22.54
N LEU A 335 1.11 -1.24 21.81
CA LEU A 335 1.27 -1.29 20.35
C LEU A 335 2.43 -2.20 19.93
N VAL A 336 3.57 -2.08 20.59
CA VAL A 336 4.76 -2.91 20.32
C VAL A 336 4.49 -4.37 20.65
N GLU A 337 3.98 -4.66 21.85
CA GLU A 337 3.66 -6.03 22.29
C GLU A 337 2.58 -6.65 21.40
N GLY A 338 1.54 -5.89 21.08
CA GLY A 338 0.47 -6.36 20.21
C GLY A 338 0.94 -6.70 18.79
N LEU A 339 1.86 -5.92 18.23
CA LEU A 339 2.46 -6.21 16.92
C LEU A 339 3.40 -7.41 17.01
N LEU A 340 4.26 -7.45 18.04
CA LEU A 340 5.18 -8.56 18.30
C LEU A 340 4.43 -9.90 18.41
N ASP A 341 3.41 -9.96 19.25
CA ASP A 341 2.61 -11.18 19.47
C ASP A 341 1.95 -11.64 18.18
N THR A 342 1.47 -10.72 17.35
CA THR A 342 0.84 -11.03 16.07
C THR A 342 1.86 -11.64 15.09
N LEU A 343 3.03 -11.01 14.94
CA LEU A 343 4.08 -11.51 14.04
C LEU A 343 4.65 -12.85 14.51
N TYR A 344 4.95 -12.96 15.81
CA TYR A 344 5.58 -14.13 16.39
C TYR A 344 4.64 -15.34 16.45
N SER A 345 3.37 -15.15 16.84
CA SER A 345 2.40 -16.25 16.89
C SER A 345 2.08 -16.80 15.50
N GLU A 346 2.02 -15.96 14.47
CA GLU A 346 1.83 -16.44 13.10
C GLU A 346 3.11 -17.07 12.53
N TYR A 347 4.29 -16.59 12.89
CA TYR A 347 5.56 -17.19 12.44
C TYR A 347 5.76 -18.60 13.02
N THR A 348 5.48 -18.79 14.32
CA THR A 348 5.66 -20.08 15.01
C THR A 348 4.67 -21.17 14.59
N LYS A 349 3.51 -20.80 14.03
CA LYS A 349 2.51 -21.73 13.47
C LYS A 349 2.86 -22.22 12.06
N ARG A 350 3.78 -21.55 11.36
CA ARG A 350 4.14 -21.93 9.98
C ARG A 350 4.82 -23.30 9.96
N PRO A 351 4.57 -24.12 8.93
CA PRO A 351 5.33 -25.35 8.73
C PRO A 351 6.80 -25.02 8.44
N GLU A 352 7.69 -25.97 8.71
CA GLU A 352 9.15 -25.80 8.55
C GLU A 352 9.51 -25.28 7.15
N LYS A 353 8.81 -25.73 6.09
CA LYS A 353 9.09 -25.30 4.71
C LYS A 353 8.82 -23.81 4.44
N GLU A 354 7.99 -23.17 5.26
CA GLU A 354 7.55 -21.77 5.09
C GLU A 354 8.30 -20.78 5.99
N ILE A 355 9.05 -21.26 6.99
CA ILE A 355 9.94 -20.43 7.81
C ILE A 355 11.29 -20.22 7.11
N LEU A 356 12.10 -19.30 7.64
CA LEU A 356 13.45 -19.02 7.12
C LEU A 356 14.29 -20.29 7.12
N GLN A 357 14.83 -20.66 5.96
CA GLN A 357 15.72 -21.80 5.82
C GLN A 357 17.18 -21.35 5.67
N LEU A 358 18.13 -22.24 5.98
CA LEU A 358 19.56 -21.90 5.88
C LEU A 358 20.05 -21.75 4.44
N ASP A 359 19.45 -22.48 3.50
CA ASP A 359 19.70 -22.33 2.07
C ASP A 359 19.21 -20.98 1.53
N GLU A 360 18.27 -20.32 2.21
CA GLU A 360 17.83 -18.97 1.89
C GLU A 360 18.84 -17.90 2.34
N LEU A 361 19.95 -18.27 2.99
CA LEU A 361 20.97 -17.36 3.49
C LEU A 361 22.24 -17.39 2.64
N VAL A 362 22.93 -16.25 2.61
CA VAL A 362 24.27 -16.13 2.04
C VAL A 362 25.24 -15.71 3.14
N PHE A 363 26.33 -16.46 3.25
CA PHE A 363 27.42 -16.21 4.18
C PHE A 363 28.52 -15.45 3.45
N TYR A 364 28.84 -14.23 3.92
CA TYR A 364 29.91 -13.43 3.35
C TYR A 364 31.14 -13.50 4.25
N GLN A 365 32.30 -13.71 3.64
CA GLN A 365 33.58 -13.63 4.34
C GLN A 365 33.98 -12.16 4.45
N THR A 366 34.08 -11.66 5.67
CA THR A 366 34.47 -10.27 5.93
C THR A 366 35.96 -10.10 5.62
N ASN A 367 36.30 -9.47 4.49
CA ASN A 367 37.65 -8.97 4.27
C ASN A 367 37.91 -7.81 5.25
N SER A 368 38.53 -8.16 6.37
CA SER A 368 39.31 -7.42 7.39
C SER A 368 39.07 -5.95 7.76
N MET A 369 38.21 -5.13 7.15
CA MET A 369 38.16 -3.68 7.47
C MET A 369 36.76 -3.09 7.71
N GLN A 370 35.69 -3.88 7.65
CA GLN A 370 34.33 -3.42 7.99
C GLN A 370 33.58 -4.46 8.85
N LEU A 371 34.04 -4.59 10.10
CA LEU A 371 33.59 -5.58 11.10
C LEU A 371 32.18 -5.32 11.69
N GLU A 372 31.36 -4.52 11.01
CA GLU A 372 29.99 -4.19 11.42
C GLU A 372 28.91 -4.89 10.59
N LYS A 373 29.29 -5.47 9.45
CA LYS A 373 28.33 -6.11 8.55
C LYS A 373 27.95 -7.50 9.06
N PRO A 374 26.65 -7.86 9.00
CA PRO A 374 26.23 -9.19 9.40
C PRO A 374 26.86 -10.24 8.47
N ILE A 375 27.52 -11.24 9.09
CA ILE A 375 28.06 -12.48 8.48
C ILE A 375 27.01 -13.22 7.61
N VAL A 376 25.73 -12.99 7.87
CA VAL A 376 24.58 -13.66 7.26
C VAL A 376 23.64 -12.61 6.70
N ARG A 377 23.22 -12.79 5.45
CA ARG A 377 22.24 -11.94 4.77
C ARG A 377 21.23 -12.83 4.01
N PRO A 378 20.02 -12.32 3.72
CA PRO A 378 19.13 -13.03 2.83
C PRO A 378 19.76 -13.17 1.44
N ARG A 379 19.40 -14.23 0.73
CA ARG A 379 19.71 -14.40 -0.68
C ARG A 379 18.88 -13.42 -1.50
N LEU A 380 19.51 -12.31 -1.88
CA LEU A 380 18.89 -11.29 -2.72
C LEU A 380 18.42 -11.90 -4.05
N GLY A 381 17.22 -11.53 -4.48
CA GLY A 381 16.57 -12.07 -5.68
C GLY A 381 15.64 -13.26 -5.41
N SER A 382 15.60 -13.78 -4.18
CA SER A 382 14.56 -14.71 -3.74
C SER A 382 13.56 -13.97 -2.85
N VAL A 383 12.35 -13.73 -3.36
CA VAL A 383 11.27 -13.05 -2.63
C VAL A 383 10.98 -13.76 -1.30
N LYS A 384 11.00 -15.09 -1.30
CA LYS A 384 10.77 -15.91 -0.09
C LYS A 384 11.85 -15.68 0.98
N SER A 385 13.12 -15.64 0.57
CA SER A 385 14.25 -15.38 1.46
C SER A 385 14.16 -13.99 2.08
N GLU A 386 13.92 -12.97 1.24
CA GLU A 386 13.82 -11.57 1.67
C GLU A 386 12.64 -11.38 2.64
N HIS A 387 11.48 -11.97 2.33
CA HIS A 387 10.30 -11.96 3.18
C HIS A 387 10.59 -12.59 4.54
N ASN A 388 11.02 -13.86 4.57
CA ASN A 388 11.23 -14.61 5.80
C ASN A 388 12.31 -13.97 6.69
N TRP A 389 13.40 -13.51 6.09
CA TRP A 389 14.45 -12.79 6.80
C TRP A 389 13.94 -11.50 7.44
N THR A 390 13.13 -10.74 6.70
CA THR A 390 12.61 -9.46 7.17
C THR A 390 11.57 -9.64 8.29
N VAL A 391 10.76 -10.71 8.25
CA VAL A 391 9.87 -11.08 9.36
C VAL A 391 10.66 -11.39 10.64
N VAL A 392 11.70 -12.22 10.56
CA VAL A 392 12.54 -12.56 11.72
C VAL A 392 13.25 -11.30 12.25
N TRP A 393 13.75 -10.45 11.37
CA TRP A 393 14.34 -9.16 11.74
C TRP A 393 13.34 -8.24 12.44
N ALA A 394 12.10 -8.15 11.95
CA ALA A 394 11.06 -7.31 12.56
C ALA A 394 10.68 -7.80 13.95
N ILE A 395 10.49 -9.13 14.13
CA ILE A 395 10.22 -9.75 15.44
C ILE A 395 11.37 -9.45 16.41
N ALA A 396 12.62 -9.66 15.99
CA ALA A 396 13.78 -9.40 16.84
C ALA A 396 13.92 -7.91 17.21
N SER A 397 13.59 -7.00 16.29
CA SER A 397 13.62 -5.56 16.52
C SER A 397 12.54 -5.14 17.53
N LEU A 398 11.33 -5.67 17.42
CA LEU A 398 10.25 -5.42 18.38
C LEU A 398 10.58 -5.98 19.77
N LEU A 399 11.17 -7.19 19.86
CA LEU A 399 11.66 -7.76 21.12
C LEU A 399 12.68 -6.85 21.82
N GLN A 400 13.62 -6.29 21.05
CA GLN A 400 14.61 -5.33 21.58
C GLN A 400 13.95 -4.04 22.07
N LEU A 401 12.91 -3.55 21.39
CA LEU A 401 12.15 -2.38 21.84
C LEU A 401 11.39 -2.66 23.14
N THR A 402 10.78 -3.83 23.30
CA THR A 402 10.14 -4.23 24.56
C THR A 402 11.14 -4.22 25.73
N GLU A 403 12.35 -4.73 25.51
CA GLU A 403 13.41 -4.71 26.52
C GLU A 403 13.91 -3.28 26.83
N GLU A 404 14.07 -2.44 25.81
CA GLU A 404 14.45 -1.03 25.99
C GLU A 404 13.38 -0.26 26.78
N MET A 405 12.10 -0.54 26.56
CA MET A 405 11.01 0.05 27.34
C MET A 405 11.00 -0.43 28.78
N ALA A 406 11.23 -1.72 29.02
CA ALA A 406 11.27 -2.31 30.37
C ALA A 406 12.42 -1.75 31.21
N THR A 407 13.62 -1.65 30.62
CA THR A 407 14.82 -1.10 31.28
C THR A 407 14.71 0.40 31.56
N ARG A 408 14.01 1.18 30.71
CA ARG A 408 13.79 2.61 30.95
C ARG A 408 12.70 2.86 31.99
N SER A 409 11.69 1.99 32.05
CA SER A 409 10.59 2.11 33.03
C SER A 409 11.00 1.71 34.45
N SER A 410 12.07 0.92 34.61
CA SER A 410 12.63 0.54 35.92
C SER A 410 13.54 1.59 36.54
N VAL A 411 13.90 2.66 35.82
CA VAL A 411 14.63 3.81 36.40
C VAL A 411 13.65 4.58 37.29
N PRO A 412 13.91 4.71 38.61
CA PRO A 412 12.96 5.34 39.52
C PRO A 412 12.78 6.82 39.14
N ARG A 413 11.60 7.17 38.60
CA ARG A 413 11.15 8.57 38.64
C ARG A 413 10.79 8.85 40.09
N THR A 414 11.53 9.76 40.72
CA THR A 414 11.30 10.26 42.08
C THR A 414 9.98 10.99 42.17
N LEU A 415 8.86 10.26 42.25
CA LEU A 415 7.57 10.75 42.74
C LEU A 415 6.68 9.54 43.07
N PRO A 416 6.11 9.49 44.29
CA PRO A 416 5.31 8.35 44.71
C PRO A 416 3.86 8.58 44.29
N GLU A 417 3.37 7.89 43.25
CA GLU A 417 1.96 7.47 43.21
C GLU A 417 1.60 6.52 42.06
N ALA A 418 0.63 5.65 42.40
CA ALA A 418 -0.13 4.69 41.61
C ALA A 418 0.46 3.25 41.40
N PRO A 419 -0.37 2.20 41.64
CA PRO A 419 0.03 0.81 41.51
C PRO A 419 0.00 0.39 40.03
N PHE A 420 1.17 0.36 39.39
CA PHE A 420 1.31 -0.12 38.02
C PHE A 420 1.05 -1.64 37.95
N LYS A 421 0.28 -2.04 36.93
CA LYS A 421 -0.04 -3.44 36.54
C LYS A 421 1.21 -4.32 36.53
N LYS A 422 1.04 -5.60 36.94
CA LYS A 422 2.09 -6.65 37.09
C LYS A 422 3.28 -6.49 36.14
N GLN A 423 4.39 -6.02 36.69
CA GLN A 423 5.70 -5.98 36.04
C GLN A 423 6.09 -7.40 35.60
N ARG A 424 6.45 -7.60 34.32
CA ARG A 424 7.07 -8.86 33.86
C ARG A 424 8.40 -9.00 34.60
N PHE A 425 8.51 -10.01 35.49
CA PHE A 425 9.72 -10.28 36.26
C PHE A 425 10.85 -10.91 35.43
N THR A 426 10.57 -11.33 34.19
CA THR A 426 11.54 -11.95 33.26
C THR A 426 11.65 -11.15 31.96
N SER A 427 12.87 -10.94 31.49
CA SER A 427 13.14 -10.33 30.18
C SER A 427 12.54 -11.20 29.06
N ALA A 428 11.90 -10.56 28.08
CA ALA A 428 11.35 -11.26 26.91
C ALA A 428 12.47 -11.90 26.06
N VAL A 429 13.67 -11.32 26.06
CA VAL A 429 14.84 -11.88 25.39
C VAL A 429 15.35 -13.13 26.10
N ASP A 430 15.35 -13.13 27.44
CA ASP A 430 15.70 -14.31 28.23
C ASP A 430 14.69 -15.46 28.06
N ASP A 431 13.42 -15.14 27.83
CA ASP A 431 12.40 -16.13 27.47
C ASP A 431 12.71 -16.82 26.13
N ILE A 432 13.17 -16.06 25.12
CA ILE A 432 13.62 -16.63 23.84
C ILE A 432 14.87 -17.49 24.02
N PHE A 433 15.83 -17.05 24.83
CA PHE A 433 16.99 -17.88 25.17
C PHE A 433 16.57 -19.17 25.85
N ARG A 434 15.61 -19.12 26.77
CA ARG A 434 15.04 -20.31 27.41
C ARG A 434 14.39 -21.26 26.41
N ASP A 435 13.56 -20.72 25.52
CA ASP A 435 12.88 -21.50 24.50
C ASP A 435 13.87 -22.19 23.53
N SER A 436 15.06 -21.61 23.29
CA SER A 436 16.05 -22.18 22.36
C SER A 436 16.59 -23.56 22.78
N PHE A 437 16.59 -23.88 24.08
CA PHE A 437 17.04 -25.17 24.60
C PHE A 437 15.94 -25.97 25.33
N SER A 438 14.89 -25.33 25.85
CA SER A 438 13.83 -26.01 26.61
C SER A 438 12.59 -26.34 25.78
N SER A 439 12.34 -25.65 24.67
CA SER A 439 11.17 -25.90 23.84
C SER A 439 11.44 -26.98 22.79
N SER A 440 10.38 -27.54 22.21
CA SER A 440 10.45 -28.55 21.15
C SER A 440 9.77 -28.07 19.86
N GLY A 441 10.08 -28.73 18.74
CA GLY A 441 9.48 -28.44 17.44
C GLY A 441 9.80 -27.05 16.90
N MET A 442 8.81 -26.42 16.24
CA MET A 442 8.97 -25.12 15.56
C MET A 442 9.29 -23.97 16.51
N LYS A 443 8.81 -24.01 17.76
CA LYS A 443 9.11 -22.98 18.75
C LYS A 443 10.62 -22.88 19.03
N ARG A 444 11.30 -24.04 19.11
CA ARG A 444 12.76 -24.13 19.29
C ARG A 444 13.50 -23.58 18.09
N VAL A 445 13.08 -23.95 16.88
CA VAL A 445 13.66 -23.45 15.62
C VAL A 445 13.54 -21.93 15.54
N CYS A 446 12.35 -21.38 15.79
CA CYS A 446 12.10 -19.94 15.77
C CYS A 446 12.97 -19.20 16.80
N ALA A 447 13.07 -19.73 18.03
CA ALA A 447 13.93 -19.16 19.05
C ALA A 447 15.41 -19.13 18.62
N LEU A 448 15.91 -20.24 18.05
CA LEU A 448 17.29 -20.30 17.53
C LEU A 448 17.53 -19.32 16.38
N GLN A 449 16.56 -19.12 15.49
CA GLN A 449 16.63 -18.16 14.37
C GLN A 449 16.69 -16.70 14.83
N LEU A 450 16.07 -16.37 15.97
CA LEU A 450 16.06 -15.01 16.51
C LEU A 450 17.38 -14.63 17.18
N ILE A 451 18.11 -15.60 17.76
CA ILE A 451 19.37 -15.34 18.50
C ILE A 451 20.39 -14.52 17.68
N PRO A 452 20.72 -14.87 16.43
CA PRO A 452 21.62 -14.07 15.58
C PRO A 452 21.27 -12.58 15.46
N PHE A 453 19.99 -12.23 15.56
CA PHE A 453 19.49 -10.86 15.47
C PHE A 453 19.50 -10.17 16.83
N LEU A 454 19.08 -10.87 17.89
CA LEU A 454 19.02 -10.36 19.25
C LEU A 454 20.42 -10.03 19.80
N LEU A 455 21.43 -10.79 19.41
CA LEU A 455 22.83 -10.59 19.81
C LEU A 455 23.45 -9.25 19.35
N ARG A 456 22.79 -8.51 18.45
CA ARG A 456 23.20 -7.12 18.13
C ARG A 456 22.99 -6.15 19.31
N GLY A 457 22.10 -6.48 20.25
CA GLY A 457 21.81 -5.67 21.43
C GLY A 457 22.87 -5.78 22.54
N GLN A 458 22.79 -4.89 23.53
CA GLN A 458 23.65 -4.90 24.73
C GLN A 458 23.28 -6.04 25.69
N ILE A 459 23.62 -7.28 25.34
CA ILE A 459 23.48 -8.43 26.26
C ILE A 459 24.73 -8.52 27.14
N SER A 460 24.53 -8.81 28.43
CA SER A 460 25.60 -9.05 29.41
C SER A 460 26.52 -10.20 28.98
N LEU A 461 27.77 -10.19 29.44
CA LEU A 461 28.72 -11.26 29.12
C LEU A 461 28.31 -12.60 29.74
N ASP A 462 27.70 -12.56 30.94
CA ASP A 462 27.27 -13.75 31.68
C ASP A 462 26.07 -14.44 31.03
N SER A 463 25.11 -13.68 30.49
CA SER A 463 24.01 -14.26 29.73
C SER A 463 24.53 -14.93 28.45
N LYS A 464 25.55 -14.37 27.78
CA LYS A 464 26.17 -14.96 26.59
C LYS A 464 26.92 -16.25 26.90
N SER A 465 27.70 -16.29 27.98
CA SER A 465 28.45 -17.49 28.37
C SER A 465 27.51 -18.62 28.78
N SER A 466 26.45 -18.33 29.53
CA SER A 466 25.44 -19.33 29.89
C SER A 466 24.69 -19.85 28.66
N LEU A 467 24.34 -18.98 27.71
CA LEU A 467 23.68 -19.37 26.46
C LEU A 467 24.57 -20.31 25.64
N LEU A 468 25.86 -19.99 25.51
CA LEU A 468 26.83 -20.83 24.82
C LEU A 468 26.95 -22.23 25.45
N GLN A 469 27.07 -22.30 26.78
CA GLN A 469 27.15 -23.57 27.49
C GLN A 469 25.91 -24.44 27.25
N ARG A 470 24.72 -23.83 27.22
CA ARG A 470 23.44 -24.54 27.01
C ARG A 470 23.17 -24.92 25.56
N LEU A 471 23.70 -24.18 24.59
CA LEU A 471 23.54 -24.46 23.16
C LEU A 471 24.55 -25.48 22.61
N THR A 472 25.75 -25.57 23.20
CA THR A 472 26.82 -26.50 22.77
C THR A 472 26.36 -27.95 22.58
N PRO A 473 25.60 -28.58 23.50
CA PRO A 473 25.14 -29.95 23.29
C PRO A 473 24.20 -30.12 22.08
N ASN A 474 23.51 -29.05 21.67
CA ASN A 474 22.54 -29.09 20.56
C ASN A 474 23.21 -29.05 19.17
N ILE A 475 24.54 -28.90 19.10
CA ILE A 475 25.29 -29.02 17.84
C ILE A 475 25.18 -30.46 17.29
N ALA A 476 25.11 -31.45 18.17
CA ALA A 476 25.02 -32.86 17.82
C ALA A 476 23.56 -33.39 17.78
N ASP A 477 22.57 -32.50 17.62
CA ASP A 477 21.16 -32.87 17.52
C ASP A 477 20.90 -33.63 16.20
N ASP A 478 20.07 -34.68 16.24
CA ASP A 478 19.73 -35.51 15.07
C ASP A 478 19.03 -34.70 13.97
N ASN A 479 18.35 -33.61 14.33
CA ASN A 479 17.73 -32.72 13.37
C ASN A 479 18.76 -31.75 12.77
N ALA A 480 19.10 -31.98 11.50
CA ALA A 480 20.05 -31.16 10.74
C ALA A 480 19.72 -29.66 10.75
N SER A 481 18.43 -29.28 10.71
CA SER A 481 18.00 -27.88 10.80
C SER A 481 18.34 -27.29 12.16
N LEU A 482 18.03 -28.00 13.25
CA LEU A 482 18.31 -27.54 14.63
C LEU A 482 19.80 -27.42 14.90
N SER A 483 20.58 -28.43 14.50
CA SER A 483 22.05 -28.42 14.59
C SER A 483 22.62 -27.21 13.83
N SER A 484 22.17 -26.97 12.59
CA SER A 484 22.67 -25.88 11.76
C SER A 484 22.33 -24.49 12.31
N TRP A 485 21.09 -24.27 12.77
CA TRP A 485 20.71 -23.01 13.41
C TRP A 485 21.43 -22.79 14.74
N THR A 486 21.71 -23.85 15.50
CA THR A 486 22.51 -23.77 16.72
C THR A 486 23.95 -23.37 16.42
N MET A 487 24.59 -24.00 15.42
CA MET A 487 25.93 -23.62 14.98
C MET A 487 25.98 -22.14 14.58
N LEU A 488 24.94 -21.64 13.88
CA LEU A 488 24.87 -20.24 13.50
C LEU A 488 24.74 -19.29 14.69
N ALA A 489 23.88 -19.64 15.66
CA ALA A 489 23.70 -18.87 16.88
C ALA A 489 25.03 -18.78 17.67
N ILE A 490 25.75 -19.90 17.82
CA ILE A 490 27.04 -19.98 18.48
C ILE A 490 28.10 -19.14 17.76
N ALA A 491 28.18 -19.25 16.42
CA ALA A 491 29.11 -18.46 15.62
C ALA A 491 28.90 -16.95 15.84
N ARG A 492 27.64 -16.49 15.93
CA ARG A 492 27.33 -15.09 16.23
C ARG A 492 27.71 -14.66 17.64
N CYS A 493 27.50 -15.51 18.64
CA CYS A 493 27.97 -15.25 20.00
C CYS A 493 29.49 -15.05 20.03
N HIS A 494 30.24 -15.91 19.33
CA HIS A 494 31.70 -15.86 19.31
C HIS A 494 32.24 -14.61 18.61
N CYS A 495 31.74 -14.26 17.43
CA CYS A 495 32.22 -13.08 16.69
C CYS A 495 32.06 -11.76 17.47
N LEU A 496 31.02 -11.64 18.31
CA LEU A 496 30.81 -10.47 19.17
C LEU A 496 31.75 -10.44 20.39
N HIS A 497 32.16 -11.62 20.89
CA HIS A 497 33.14 -11.73 21.97
C HIS A 497 34.53 -11.28 21.51
N THR A 498 34.95 -11.67 20.30
CA THR A 498 36.21 -11.23 19.69
C THR A 498 36.22 -9.72 19.41
N ARG A 499 35.08 -9.14 18.99
CA ARG A 499 34.93 -7.69 18.80
C ARG A 499 35.25 -6.91 20.08
N ARG A 500 34.72 -7.33 21.24
CA ARG A 500 34.99 -6.65 22.52
C ARG A 500 36.46 -6.77 22.95
N LYS A 501 37.08 -7.93 22.75
CA LYS A 501 38.50 -8.14 23.09
C LYS A 501 39.46 -7.33 22.21
N ASN A 502 39.10 -7.07 20.95
CA ASN A 502 39.90 -6.26 20.03
C ASN A 502 39.60 -4.75 20.12
N THR A 503 38.50 -4.32 20.74
CA THR A 503 38.27 -2.90 21.06
C THR A 503 38.96 -2.45 22.35
N PHE A 504 39.38 -3.37 23.22
CA PHE A 504 40.08 -3.01 24.48
C PHE A 504 41.56 -2.59 24.32
N PRO A 505 42.32 -2.95 23.25
CA PRO A 505 43.63 -2.35 23.00
C PRO A 505 43.57 -1.04 22.20
N GLU A 506 42.51 -0.80 21.40
CA GLU A 506 42.46 0.37 20.49
C GLU A 506 41.85 1.64 21.11
N ILE A 507 41.09 1.54 22.22
CA ILE A 507 40.51 2.71 22.88
C ILE A 507 41.56 3.53 23.68
N MET A 508 42.78 3.02 23.90
CA MET A 508 43.88 3.81 24.45
C MET A 508 44.67 4.63 23.41
N LEU A 509 44.38 4.52 22.11
CA LEU A 509 45.12 5.27 21.07
C LEU A 509 44.26 6.21 20.22
N ALA A 510 42.97 6.35 20.51
CA ALA A 510 42.05 7.19 19.73
C ALA A 510 41.36 8.31 20.55
N GLU A 511 41.93 8.73 21.68
CA GLU A 511 41.63 10.04 22.28
C GLU A 511 42.46 11.12 21.57
N GLY A 512 42.04 11.46 20.36
CA GLY A 512 42.71 12.48 19.57
C GLY A 512 42.33 12.39 18.11
N LEU A 513 41.08 12.75 17.78
CA LEU A 513 40.68 13.54 16.61
C LEU A 513 39.16 13.46 16.43
N GLY A 514 38.58 14.60 16.04
CA GLY A 514 37.17 14.95 16.19
C GLY A 514 36.16 14.08 15.42
N TYR A 515 34.97 14.03 16.01
CA TYR A 515 33.77 13.36 15.52
C TYR A 515 33.34 13.81 14.11
N HIS A 516 33.09 12.84 13.23
CA HIS A 516 32.22 13.00 12.07
C HIS A 516 31.20 11.84 12.02
N VAL A 517 29.92 12.19 11.92
CA VAL A 517 28.76 11.29 11.91
C VAL A 517 28.68 10.51 10.58
N PRO A 518 28.52 9.17 10.55
CA PRO A 518 28.29 8.45 9.30
C PRO A 518 26.80 8.41 8.96
N CYS A 519 26.43 9.04 7.84
CA CYS A 519 25.15 8.87 7.15
C CYS A 519 24.95 7.40 6.72
N LEU A 520 23.80 6.83 7.06
CA LEU A 520 23.38 5.51 6.60
C LEU A 520 22.87 5.60 5.16
N TYR A 521 23.67 5.08 4.22
CA TYR A 521 23.32 4.85 2.82
C TYR A 521 22.33 3.68 2.70
N PHE A 522 21.15 3.92 2.15
CA PHE A 522 20.27 2.89 1.59
C PHE A 522 20.60 2.70 0.10
N PRO A 523 20.77 1.47 -0.41
CA PRO A 523 20.90 1.25 -1.85
C PRO A 523 19.52 1.22 -2.51
N PRO A 524 19.31 1.94 -3.64
CA PRO A 524 18.14 1.75 -4.49
C PRO A 524 18.38 0.55 -5.43
N ARG A 525 17.36 -0.26 -5.64
CA ARG A 525 17.26 -1.25 -6.72
C ARG A 525 15.83 -1.20 -7.24
N VAL A 526 15.51 -1.26 -8.53
CA VAL A 526 16.19 -1.12 -9.82
C VAL A 526 15.04 -0.74 -10.76
N GLN A 527 15.10 0.39 -11.46
CA GLN A 527 14.28 0.64 -12.64
C GLN A 527 14.95 -0.06 -13.82
N SER A 528 14.28 -1.06 -14.39
CA SER A 528 14.71 -1.75 -15.60
C SER A 528 14.42 -0.89 -16.84
N CYS A 529 15.44 -0.21 -17.36
CA CYS A 529 15.43 0.34 -18.71
C CYS A 529 15.87 -0.75 -19.70
N LEU A 530 14.94 -1.18 -20.55
CA LEU A 530 15.21 -1.93 -21.77
C LEU A 530 15.47 -0.92 -22.91
N HIS A 531 16.67 -0.93 -23.48
CA HIS A 531 16.88 -0.66 -24.91
C HIS A 531 18.23 -1.25 -25.35
N PRO A 532 18.31 -1.91 -26.52
CA PRO A 532 19.53 -2.56 -27.01
C PRO A 532 20.42 -1.58 -27.79
N HIS A 533 21.73 -1.64 -27.55
CA HIS A 533 22.76 -1.00 -28.37
C HIS A 533 23.19 -1.94 -29.50
N GLU A 534 23.09 -1.46 -30.74
CA GLU A 534 23.78 -1.99 -31.92
C GLU A 534 25.30 -1.80 -31.75
N TYR A 535 26.06 -2.86 -31.99
CA TYR A 535 27.53 -2.83 -32.09
C TYR A 535 27.94 -2.78 -33.57
N TYR A 536 28.64 -1.72 -33.95
CA TYR A 536 29.51 -1.69 -35.14
C TYR A 536 30.87 -2.31 -34.79
N SER A 537 31.43 -3.09 -35.72
CA SER A 537 32.76 -3.73 -35.64
C SER A 537 33.92 -2.73 -35.78
N PRO A 538 35.11 -3.04 -35.22
CA PRO A 538 36.31 -2.22 -35.36
C PRO A 538 37.20 -2.66 -36.54
N MET A 539 37.93 -1.69 -37.09
CA MET A 539 39.27 -1.89 -37.66
C MET A 539 40.30 -1.91 -36.52
#